data_AF-A0A1E4XCL2-F1
#
_entry.id   AF-A0A1E4XCL2-F1
#
_cell.length_a   1.000
_cell.length_b   1.000
_cell.length_c   1.000
_cell.angle_alpha   90.00
_cell.angle_beta   90.00
_cell.angle_gamma   90.00
#
_symmetry.space_group_name_H-M   'P 1'
#
loop_
_entity.id
_entity.type
_entity.pdbx_description
1 polymer ?
#
loop_
_entity_poly.entity_id
_entity_poly.type
_entity_poly.pdbx_seq_one_letter_code
_entity_poly.pdbx_strand_id
1 'polypeptide(L)'
;MHVQVITGDGQQGETNRLRHLKELKDWFNETGKIVHAEAYDPAGLVAILEVRAVGDKEILVLECSRDQIQAVLEWQSAADEVVEFENLLLHLVRKQNPNGESQ
;
A
#
# COMPACT_ATOMS: atom_id res chain seq x y z
N MET A 1 4.07 -6.26 -11.81
CA MET A 1 3.66 -5.52 -10.60
C MET A 1 4.71 -5.64 -9.51
N HIS A 2 5.04 -4.53 -8.85
CA HIS A 2 5.92 -4.49 -7.69
C HIS A 2 5.18 -3.96 -6.45
N VAL A 3 5.27 -4.68 -5.33
CA VAL A 3 4.64 -4.31 -4.06
C VAL A 3 5.73 -4.02 -3.02
N GLN A 4 5.66 -2.85 -2.40
CA GLN A 4 6.51 -2.44 -1.28
C GLN A 4 5.67 -2.33 -0.02
N VAL A 5 6.04 -3.08 1.02
CA VAL A 5 5.37 -3.02 2.33
C VAL A 5 6.20 -2.18 3.29
N ILE A 6 5.61 -1.13 3.83
CA ILE A 6 6.27 -0.18 4.73
C ILE A 6 5.78 -0.42 6.17
N THR A 7 6.56 -1.17 6.95
CA THR A 7 6.35 -1.43 8.39
C THR A 7 7.12 -0.43 9.26
N GLY A 8 6.70 -0.22 10.51
CA GLY A 8 7.21 0.83 11.43
C GLY A 8 8.36 0.41 12.34
N ASP A 9 8.91 -0.77 12.14
CA ASP A 9 9.51 -1.55 13.21
C ASP A 9 11.04 -1.38 13.20
N GLY A 10 11.57 -0.23 13.61
CA GLY A 10 13.02 0.00 13.71
C GLY A 10 13.42 1.02 14.78
N GLN A 11 14.56 0.81 15.47
CA GLN A 11 15.06 1.64 16.59
C GLN A 11 15.34 3.13 16.25
N GLN A 12 15.41 3.48 14.97
CA GLN A 12 15.47 4.86 14.42
C GLN A 12 14.37 5.09 13.36
N GLY A 13 13.45 4.11 13.23
CA GLY A 13 12.53 3.94 12.12
C GLY A 13 11.36 4.91 12.15
N GLU A 14 10.83 5.25 13.33
CA GLU A 14 9.69 6.15 13.50
C GLU A 14 9.94 7.53 12.85
N THR A 15 11.05 8.21 13.14
CA THR A 15 11.33 9.57 12.65
C THR A 15 11.66 9.62 11.16
N ASN A 16 12.41 8.64 10.65
CA ASN A 16 12.74 8.56 9.23
C ASN A 16 11.55 8.06 8.39
N ARG A 17 10.74 7.13 8.91
CA ARG A 17 9.50 6.68 8.28
C ARG A 17 8.45 7.78 8.28
N LEU A 18 8.26 8.52 9.36
CA LEU A 18 7.29 9.63 9.39
C LEU A 18 7.67 10.73 8.40
N ARG A 19 8.97 11.01 8.25
CA ARG A 19 9.47 11.93 7.22
C ARG A 19 9.25 11.36 5.81
N HIS A 20 9.63 10.10 5.59
CA HIS A 20 9.45 9.45 4.29
C HIS A 20 7.97 9.33 3.91
N LEU A 21 7.10 8.93 4.83
CA LEU A 21 5.66 8.88 4.65
C LEU A 21 5.04 10.27 4.44
N LYS A 22 5.56 11.33 5.09
CA LYS A 22 5.14 12.70 4.79
C LYS A 22 5.53 13.10 3.38
N GLU A 23 6.78 12.92 3.00
CA GLU A 23 7.28 13.23 1.66
C GLU A 23 6.51 12.45 0.58
N LEU A 24 6.25 11.16 0.82
CA LEU A 24 5.53 10.28 -0.08
C LEU A 24 4.02 10.64 -0.10
N LYS A 25 3.41 10.93 1.04
CA LYS A 25 2.02 11.39 1.11
C LYS A 25 1.82 12.75 0.43
N ASP A 26 2.72 13.70 0.63
CA ASP A 26 2.65 15.03 0.05
C ASP A 26 2.76 14.94 -1.48
N TRP A 27 3.69 14.14 -1.99
CA TRP A 27 3.83 13.83 -3.43
C TRP A 27 2.58 13.16 -4.02
N PHE A 28 2.00 12.18 -3.33
CA PHE A 28 0.81 11.47 -3.80
C PHE A 28 -0.50 12.26 -3.65
N ASN A 29 -0.57 13.17 -2.68
CA ASN A 29 -1.71 14.06 -2.51
C ASN A 29 -1.84 15.02 -3.69
N GLU A 30 -0.73 15.53 -4.21
CA GLU A 30 -0.71 16.39 -5.39
C GLU A 30 -1.17 15.66 -6.67
N THR A 31 -1.00 14.33 -6.71
CA THR A 31 -1.35 13.50 -7.87
C THR A 31 -2.69 12.75 -7.73
N GLY A 32 -3.32 12.76 -6.55
CA GLY A 32 -4.63 12.13 -6.31
C GLY A 32 -4.61 10.59 -6.25
N LYS A 33 -3.45 9.99 -5.97
CA LYS A 33 -3.20 8.54 -6.11
C LYS A 33 -3.14 7.79 -4.77
N ILE A 34 -3.88 8.28 -3.78
CA ILE A 34 -3.95 7.69 -2.43
C ILE A 34 -5.22 6.85 -2.28
N VAL A 35 -5.06 5.64 -1.76
CA VAL A 35 -6.15 4.75 -1.33
C VAL A 35 -6.05 4.57 0.19
N HIS A 36 -7.15 4.79 0.90
CA HIS A 36 -7.25 4.50 2.34
C HIS A 36 -7.82 3.10 2.52
N ALA A 37 -7.01 2.15 2.97
CA ALA A 37 -7.42 0.75 3.09
C ALA A 37 -8.53 0.55 4.12
N GLU A 38 -8.64 1.42 5.13
CA GLU A 38 -9.66 1.34 6.18
C GLU A 38 -11.11 1.38 5.67
N ALA A 39 -11.34 1.89 4.45
CA ALA A 39 -12.66 1.94 3.82
C ALA A 39 -13.09 0.61 3.17
N TYR A 40 -12.19 -0.38 3.10
CA TYR A 40 -12.39 -1.61 2.35
C TYR A 40 -12.08 -2.84 3.21
N ASP A 41 -12.80 -3.94 2.99
CA ASP A 41 -12.32 -5.25 3.41
C ASP A 41 -11.17 -5.73 2.49
N PRO A 42 -10.50 -6.86 2.77
CA PRO A 42 -9.38 -7.33 1.94
C PRO A 42 -9.74 -7.54 0.46
N ALA A 43 -10.93 -8.06 0.15
CA ALA A 43 -11.35 -8.31 -1.22
C ALA A 43 -11.73 -7.00 -1.94
N GLY A 44 -12.42 -6.11 -1.24
CA GLY A 44 -12.76 -4.78 -1.73
C GLY A 44 -11.53 -3.92 -2.01
N LEU A 45 -10.46 -4.07 -1.21
CA LEU A 45 -9.21 -3.38 -1.44
C LEU A 45 -8.55 -3.81 -2.76
N VAL A 46 -8.52 -5.12 -3.05
CA VAL A 46 -7.99 -5.62 -4.33
C VAL A 46 -8.84 -5.11 -5.49
N ALA A 47 -10.16 -5.20 -5.38
CA ALA A 47 -11.08 -4.74 -6.44
C ALA A 47 -10.89 -3.26 -6.80
N ILE A 48 -10.71 -2.36 -5.80
CA ILE A 48 -10.47 -0.95 -6.10
C ILE A 48 -9.07 -0.72 -6.70
N LEU A 49 -8.07 -1.50 -6.30
CA LEU A 49 -6.72 -1.41 -6.86
C LEU A 49 -6.67 -1.85 -8.32
N GLU A 50 -7.42 -2.89 -8.71
CA GLU A 50 -7.55 -3.32 -10.11
C GLU A 50 -8.12 -2.20 -10.99
N VAL A 51 -9.17 -1.52 -10.52
CA VAL A 51 -9.76 -0.38 -11.25
C VAL A 51 -8.76 0.77 -11.37
N ARG A 52 -8.02 1.08 -10.30
CA ARG A 52 -7.03 2.17 -10.29
C ARG A 52 -5.82 1.86 -11.16
N ALA A 53 -5.37 0.61 -11.19
CA ALA A 53 -4.21 0.16 -11.94
C ALA A 53 -4.31 0.39 -13.46
N VAL A 54 -5.53 0.53 -14.00
CA VAL A 54 -5.74 0.87 -15.43
C VAL A 54 -5.22 2.27 -15.77
N GLY A 55 -5.29 3.23 -14.84
CA GLY A 55 -4.89 4.62 -15.04
C GLY A 55 -3.63 5.04 -14.28
N ASP A 56 -3.41 4.44 -13.12
CA ASP A 56 -2.33 4.79 -12.20
C ASP A 56 -1.22 3.73 -12.25
N LYS A 57 -0.01 4.14 -12.62
CA LYS A 57 1.18 3.27 -12.57
C LYS A 57 1.82 3.18 -11.19
N GLU A 58 1.41 4.05 -10.27
CA GLU A 58 1.95 4.11 -8.92
C GLU A 58 0.84 4.51 -7.95
N ILE A 59 0.62 3.72 -6.89
CA ILE A 59 -0.48 3.93 -5.93
C ILE A 59 0.07 3.81 -4.50
N LEU A 60 -0.31 4.77 -3.66
CA LEU A 60 -0.05 4.73 -2.22
C LEU A 60 -1.29 4.24 -1.48
N VAL A 61 -1.14 3.17 -0.72
CA VAL A 61 -2.20 2.61 0.11
C VAL A 61 -1.86 2.82 1.58
N LEU A 62 -2.70 3.57 2.28
CA LEU A 62 -2.52 3.91 3.71
C LEU A 62 -3.35 2.99 4.61
N GLU A 63 -2.89 2.84 5.86
CA GLU A 63 -3.61 2.14 6.93
C GLU A 63 -3.94 0.67 6.62
N CYS A 64 -3.04 -0.04 5.92
CA CYS A 64 -3.24 -1.44 5.60
C CYS A 64 -3.13 -2.33 6.84
N SER A 65 -4.15 -3.14 7.10
CA SER A 65 -4.09 -4.28 8.02
C SER A 65 -3.25 -5.43 7.45
N ARG A 66 -2.90 -6.40 8.30
CA ARG A 66 -2.15 -7.59 7.89
C ARG A 66 -2.90 -8.39 6.82
N ASP A 67 -4.21 -8.59 6.99
CA ASP A 67 -5.04 -9.35 6.05
C ASP A 67 -5.19 -8.65 4.70
N GLN A 68 -5.28 -7.32 4.71
CA GLN A 68 -5.27 -6.51 3.48
C GLN A 68 -3.93 -6.58 2.75
N ILE A 69 -2.81 -6.51 3.48
CA ILE A 69 -1.48 -6.69 2.88
C ILE A 69 -1.38 -8.09 2.24
N GLN A 70 -1.82 -9.12 2.96
CA GLN A 70 -1.79 -10.49 2.48
C GLN A 70 -2.61 -10.65 1.19
N ALA A 71 -3.83 -10.12 1.14
CA ALA A 71 -4.67 -10.18 -0.05
C ALA A 71 -4.03 -9.49 -1.26
N VAL A 72 -3.34 -8.36 -1.07
CA VAL A 72 -2.62 -7.68 -2.17
C VAL A 72 -1.41 -8.48 -2.65
N LEU A 73 -0.69 -9.16 -1.75
CA LEU A 73 0.42 -10.03 -2.12
C LEU A 73 -0.06 -11.29 -2.86
N GLU A 74 -1.19 -11.85 -2.47
CA GLU A 74 -1.83 -12.97 -3.18
C GLU A 74 -2.26 -12.53 -4.59
N TRP A 75 -2.87 -11.35 -4.70
CA TRP A 75 -3.19 -10.76 -6.00
C TRP A 75 -1.92 -10.56 -6.83
N GLN A 76 -0.81 -10.11 -6.24
CA GLN A 76 0.48 -10.02 -6.95
C GLN A 76 0.92 -11.34 -7.54
N SER A 77 0.85 -12.42 -6.76
CA SER A 77 1.24 -13.74 -7.25
C SER A 77 0.30 -14.24 -8.36
N ALA A 78 -0.99 -13.93 -8.28
CA ALA A 78 -1.98 -14.34 -9.28
C ALA A 78 -1.88 -13.52 -10.58
N ALA A 79 -1.42 -12.27 -10.47
CA ALA A 79 -1.34 -11.32 -11.56
C ALA A 79 0.04 -11.25 -12.25
N ASP A 80 0.96 -12.17 -11.92
CA ASP A 80 2.37 -12.11 -12.35
C ASP A 80 2.54 -12.12 -13.89
N GLU A 81 1.61 -12.75 -14.62
CA GLU A 81 1.59 -12.81 -16.09
C GLU A 81 0.72 -11.72 -16.76
N VAL A 82 0.11 -10.82 -15.98
CA VAL A 82 -0.79 -9.78 -16.51
C VAL A 82 0.01 -8.55 -16.94
N VAL A 83 0.19 -8.39 -18.25
CA VAL A 83 0.97 -7.30 -18.87
C VAL A 83 0.51 -5.90 -18.42
N GLU A 84 -0.80 -5.71 -18.21
CA GLU A 84 -1.37 -4.43 -17.77
C GLU A 84 -0.80 -3.95 -16.42
N PHE A 85 -0.36 -4.89 -15.57
CA PHE A 85 0.18 -4.60 -14.25
C PHE A 85 1.70 -4.68 -14.16
N GLU A 86 2.39 -4.91 -15.28
CA GLU A 86 3.85 -5.09 -15.30
C GLU A 86 4.58 -3.91 -14.62
N ASN A 87 4.14 -2.69 -14.94
CA ASN A 87 4.70 -1.43 -14.46
C ASN A 87 3.98 -0.83 -13.23
N LEU A 88 3.03 -1.56 -12.64
CA LEU A 88 2.31 -1.08 -11.45
C LEU A 88 3.20 -1.17 -10.20
N LEU A 89 3.36 -0.06 -9.50
CA LEU A 89 4.06 0.04 -8.24
C LEU A 89 3.07 0.39 -7.11
N LEU A 90 3.00 -0.48 -6.09
CA LEU A 90 2.13 -0.30 -4.93
C LEU A 90 2.96 -0.09 -3.66
N HIS A 91 2.66 0.99 -2.94
CA HIS A 91 3.23 1.29 -1.63
C HIS A 91 2.19 1.00 -0.56
N LEU A 92 2.34 -0.12 0.17
CA LEU A 92 1.42 -0.52 1.23
C LEU A 92 1.96 -0.07 2.60
N VAL A 93 1.32 0.93 3.20
CA VAL A 93 1.69 1.43 4.52
C VAL A 93 0.89 0.69 5.58
N ARG A 94 1.57 -0.13 6.38
CA ARG A 94 0.94 -0.88 7.47
C ARG A 94 0.36 0.08 8.51
N LYS A 95 -0.90 -0.14 8.89
CA LYS A 95 -1.58 0.50 10.01
C LYS A 95 -0.77 0.28 11.29
N GLN A 96 -0.50 1.36 12.02
CA GLN A 96 0.14 1.25 13.32
C GLN A 96 -0.88 0.76 14.35
N ASN A 97 -0.54 -0.29 15.10
CA ASN A 97 -1.27 -0.60 16.32
C ASN A 97 -0.95 0.50 17.34
N PRO A 98 -1.95 1.11 18.01
CA PRO A 98 -1.71 2.15 19.01
C PRO A 98 -0.85 1.68 20.20
N ASN A 99 -0.65 0.36 20.34
CA ASN A 99 0.15 -0.25 21.40
C ASN A 99 1.56 -0.71 20.98
N GLY A 100 1.98 -0.53 19.72
CA GLY A 100 3.32 -0.95 19.27
C GLY A 100 3.56 -2.46 19.23
N GLU A 101 2.51 -3.27 19.38
CA GLU A 101 2.60 -4.73 19.28
C GLU A 101 2.31 -5.19 17.85
N SER A 102 3.31 -5.76 17.19
CA SER A 102 3.15 -6.45 15.91
C SER A 102 2.30 -7.71 16.12
N GLN A 103 1.03 -7.66 15.70
CA GLN A 103 0.18 -8.86 15.53
C GLN A 103 0.48 -9.56 14.20
#